data_AF-A0A072TI89-F1
#
_entry.id   AF-A0A072TI89-F1
#
_cell.length_a   1.000
_cell.length_b   1.000
_cell.length_c   1.000
_cell.angle_alpha   90.00
_cell.angle_beta   90.00
_cell.angle_gamma   90.00
#
_symmetry.space_group_name_H-M   'P 1'
#
loop_
_entity.id
_entity.type
_entity.pdbx_description
1 polymer ?
#
loop_
_entity_poly.entity_id
_entity_poly.type
_entity_poly.pdbx_seq_one_letter_code
_entity_poly.pdbx_strand_id
1 'polypeptide(L)'
;MEGRVHCMGDSCWRKTLDCPTFPILLRISNGPFVNGSVNWLALHNLNSDDYKWENVTIQQLVVFSLDLRKETCKYILLPIGFGELPEDEPALAVLRGRLCLYYDHMRTHFVLWEMREYGVQESWTRLVNVSYVHLKFYDIAPNFLLLPVCLSENGDVLLLATKEKDLLNFVIMYNRRDDIVQFLRLPNNQIWAADEHMRSLVLPRPHPH
;
A
#
# COMPACT_ATOMS: atom_id res chain seq x y z
N MET A 1 2.37 -22.77 -1.11
CA MET A 1 3.23 -21.70 -1.65
C MET A 1 4.60 -21.75 -0.96
N GLU A 2 5.70 -21.44 -1.64
CA GLU A 2 7.07 -21.43 -1.11
C GLU A 2 7.71 -20.07 -1.41
N GLY A 3 8.32 -19.43 -0.42
CA GLY A 3 9.10 -18.21 -0.63
C GLY A 3 10.59 -18.50 -0.74
N ARG A 4 11.28 -17.77 -1.63
CA ARG A 4 12.72 -17.89 -1.87
C ARG A 4 13.38 -16.52 -1.81
N VAL A 5 14.61 -16.47 -1.32
CA VAL A 5 15.41 -15.25 -1.23
C VAL A 5 16.66 -15.42 -2.10
N HIS A 6 17.09 -14.34 -2.74
CA HIS A 6 18.36 -14.28 -3.48
C HIS A 6 19.12 -13.03 -3.05
N CYS A 7 20.36 -13.20 -2.61
CA CYS A 7 21.25 -12.09 -2.34
C CYS A 7 22.14 -11.83 -3.55
N MET A 8 22.48 -10.56 -3.79
CA MET A 8 23.42 -10.18 -4.84
C MET A 8 24.80 -10.80 -4.53
N GLY A 9 25.24 -11.74 -5.37
CA GLY A 9 26.44 -12.56 -5.16
C GLY A 9 26.15 -14.06 -5.02
N ASP A 10 24.89 -14.44 -4.77
CA ASP A 10 24.48 -15.85 -4.72
C ASP A 10 24.33 -16.43 -6.14
N SER A 11 24.75 -17.67 -6.33
CA SER A 11 24.58 -18.40 -7.59
C SER A 11 23.20 -19.02 -7.77
N CYS A 12 22.40 -19.11 -6.71
CA CYS A 12 21.07 -19.69 -6.73
C CYS A 12 20.15 -19.07 -5.66
N TRP A 13 18.85 -19.21 -5.87
CA TRP A 13 17.83 -18.85 -4.88
C TRP A 13 17.93 -19.79 -3.67
N ARG A 14 18.00 -19.23 -2.46
CA ARG A 14 17.96 -20.02 -1.22
C ARG A 14 16.54 -20.18 -0.69
N LYS A 15 16.27 -21.35 -0.11
CA LYS A 15 14.98 -21.73 0.47
C LYS A 15 15.07 -21.55 1.98
N THR A 16 14.73 -20.37 2.47
CA THR A 16 14.76 -20.08 3.90
C THR A 16 13.75 -19.00 4.21
N LEU A 17 12.53 -19.41 4.55
CA LEU A 17 11.61 -18.57 5.29
C LEU A 17 10.97 -19.46 6.34
N ASP A 18 11.30 -19.22 7.61
CA ASP A 18 10.60 -19.84 8.73
C ASP A 18 9.26 -19.11 8.88
N CYS A 19 8.28 -19.59 8.10
CA CYS A 19 6.96 -19.02 8.04
C CYS A 19 5.90 -20.12 8.16
N PRO A 20 5.02 -20.07 9.18
CA PRO A 20 4.13 -21.19 9.50
C PRO A 20 3.09 -21.48 8.40
N THR A 21 2.74 -20.49 7.57
CA THR A 21 1.97 -20.62 6.32
C THR A 21 2.11 -19.29 5.55
N PHE A 22 2.23 -19.32 4.22
CA PHE A 22 2.21 -18.09 3.41
C PHE A 22 0.77 -17.63 3.18
N PRO A 23 0.46 -16.35 3.40
CA PRO A 23 -0.88 -15.82 3.13
C PRO A 23 -1.06 -15.54 1.64
N ILE A 24 -2.29 -15.26 1.24
CA ILE A 24 -2.58 -14.84 -0.13
C ILE A 24 -2.38 -13.34 -0.22
N LEU A 25 -1.41 -12.89 -1.03
CA LEU A 25 -1.11 -11.47 -1.19
C LEU A 25 -2.19 -10.79 -2.04
N LEU A 26 -2.56 -9.55 -1.65
CA LEU A 26 -3.49 -8.74 -2.42
C LEU A 26 -2.88 -8.33 -3.77
N ARG A 27 -3.72 -8.15 -4.80
CA ARG A 27 -3.29 -7.88 -6.18
C ARG A 27 -2.64 -6.51 -6.33
N ILE A 28 -3.07 -5.54 -5.52
CA ILE A 28 -2.61 -4.14 -5.57
C ILE A 28 -1.35 -3.94 -4.69
N SER A 29 -0.88 -4.98 -4.00
CA SER A 29 0.21 -4.88 -3.02
C SER A 29 1.60 -4.82 -3.67
N ASN A 30 2.28 -3.67 -3.59
CA ASN A 30 3.63 -3.50 -4.15
C ASN A 30 4.78 -3.91 -3.21
N GLY A 31 4.49 -4.29 -1.96
CA GLY A 31 5.53 -4.67 -1.00
C GLY A 31 6.39 -3.50 -0.50
N PRO A 32 5.84 -2.41 0.06
CA PRO A 32 6.65 -1.33 0.62
C PRO A 32 7.68 -1.81 1.66
N PHE A 33 8.89 -1.27 1.56
CA PHE A 33 9.98 -1.55 2.49
C PHE A 33 10.03 -0.53 3.62
N VAL A 34 10.00 -0.99 4.86
CA VAL A 34 10.17 -0.15 6.05
C VAL A 34 10.67 -0.97 7.22
N ASN A 35 11.53 -0.38 8.05
CA ASN A 35 12.07 -1.00 9.26
C ASN A 35 12.77 -2.37 9.01
N GLY A 36 13.47 -2.51 7.88
CA GLY A 36 14.18 -3.75 7.54
C GLY A 36 13.30 -4.85 6.94
N SER A 37 12.01 -4.58 6.73
CA SER A 37 11.03 -5.56 6.26
C SER A 37 10.31 -5.11 4.99
N VAL A 38 9.93 -6.08 4.16
CA VAL A 38 9.01 -5.90 3.03
C VAL A 38 7.59 -6.24 3.50
N ASN A 39 6.60 -5.39 3.19
CA ASN A 39 5.28 -5.46 3.79
C ASN A 39 4.19 -5.53 2.72
N TRP A 40 3.32 -6.53 2.79
CA TRP A 40 2.19 -6.67 1.89
C TRP A 40 0.88 -6.72 2.66
N LEU A 41 -0.20 -6.21 2.09
CA LEU A 41 -1.52 -6.66 2.51
C LEU A 41 -1.73 -8.09 2.04
N ALA A 42 -2.29 -8.91 2.92
CA ALA A 42 -2.52 -10.30 2.66
C ALA A 42 -3.77 -10.82 3.37
N LEU A 43 -4.29 -11.93 2.86
CA LEU A 43 -5.41 -12.67 3.41
C LEU A 43 -4.90 -13.90 4.13
N HIS A 44 -5.18 -13.97 5.42
CA HIS A 44 -4.86 -15.10 6.28
C HIS A 44 -6.07 -16.03 6.40
N ASN A 45 -5.84 -17.33 6.63
CA ASN A 45 -6.88 -18.36 6.80
C ASN A 45 -7.84 -18.53 5.61
N LEU A 46 -7.34 -18.46 4.37
CA LEU A 46 -8.13 -18.84 3.19
C LEU A 46 -7.89 -20.29 2.81
N ASN A 47 -8.97 -20.98 2.44
CA ASN A 47 -8.96 -22.39 2.02
C ASN A 47 -8.74 -22.57 0.51
N SER A 48 -8.58 -21.47 -0.24
CA SER A 48 -8.48 -21.45 -1.70
C SER A 48 -7.46 -20.40 -2.14
N ASP A 49 -6.61 -20.74 -3.10
CA ASP A 49 -5.61 -19.85 -3.70
C ASP A 49 -6.25 -18.74 -4.59
N ASP A 50 -7.52 -18.92 -4.99
CA ASP A 50 -8.30 -17.89 -5.68
C ASP A 50 -9.30 -17.25 -4.71
N TYR A 51 -9.30 -15.92 -4.67
CA TYR A 51 -10.21 -15.13 -3.84
C TYR A 51 -10.91 -14.05 -4.67
N LYS A 52 -12.17 -13.83 -4.33
CA LYS A 52 -12.93 -12.66 -4.77
C LYS A 52 -13.01 -11.68 -3.62
N TRP A 53 -12.67 -10.42 -3.89
CA TRP A 53 -12.65 -9.37 -2.87
C TRP A 53 -13.99 -9.23 -2.12
N GLU A 54 -15.10 -9.36 -2.85
CA GLU A 54 -16.48 -9.36 -2.31
C GLU A 54 -16.77 -10.40 -1.22
N ASN A 55 -15.96 -11.47 -1.12
CA ASN A 55 -16.13 -12.55 -0.14
C ASN A 55 -15.13 -12.47 1.03
N VAL A 56 -14.24 -11.48 1.03
CA VAL A 56 -13.24 -11.31 2.08
C VAL A 56 -13.91 -10.73 3.31
N THR A 57 -13.46 -11.14 4.50
CA THR A 57 -13.83 -10.50 5.77
C THR A 57 -12.68 -9.71 6.33
N ILE A 58 -12.98 -8.67 7.11
CA ILE A 58 -11.96 -7.80 7.69
C ILE A 58 -11.00 -8.54 8.61
N GLN A 59 -11.46 -9.61 9.27
CA GLN A 59 -10.64 -10.46 10.14
C GLN A 59 -9.62 -11.31 9.36
N GLN A 60 -9.82 -11.51 8.06
CA GLN A 60 -8.85 -12.19 7.20
C GLN A 60 -7.73 -11.24 6.74
N LEU A 61 -7.98 -9.93 6.72
CA LEU A 61 -7.03 -8.96 6.19
C LEU A 61 -5.98 -8.57 7.23
N VAL A 62 -4.72 -8.77 6.86
CA VAL A 62 -3.54 -8.50 7.70
C VAL A 62 -2.44 -7.86 6.87
N VAL A 63 -1.46 -7.25 7.54
CA VAL A 63 -0.17 -6.94 6.91
C VAL A 63 0.77 -8.11 7.15
N PHE A 64 1.20 -8.75 6.07
CA PHE A 64 2.28 -9.72 6.07
C PHE A 64 3.62 -9.00 5.93
N SER A 65 4.47 -9.12 6.94
CA SER A 65 5.78 -8.50 6.99
C SER A 65 6.87 -9.55 6.92
N LEU A 66 7.81 -9.39 5.99
CA LEU A 66 9.00 -10.22 5.88
C LEU A 66 10.26 -9.44 6.27
N ASP A 67 10.89 -9.79 7.39
CA ASP A 67 12.19 -9.23 7.81
C ASP A 67 13.30 -9.87 6.96
N LEU A 68 13.95 -9.07 6.11
CA LEU A 68 14.96 -9.58 5.17
C LEU A 68 16.28 -9.95 5.86
N ARG A 69 16.56 -9.38 7.03
CA ARG A 69 17.81 -9.65 7.77
C ARG A 69 17.68 -10.92 8.60
N LYS A 70 16.54 -11.11 9.24
CA LYS A 70 16.26 -12.28 10.09
C LYS A 70 15.67 -13.45 9.32
N GLU A 71 15.17 -13.21 8.11
CA GLU A 71 14.44 -14.20 7.29
C GLU A 71 13.21 -14.77 8.01
N THR A 72 12.59 -13.94 8.86
CA THR A 72 11.40 -14.28 9.63
C THR A 72 10.19 -13.51 9.10
N CYS A 73 9.04 -14.16 9.08
CA CYS A 73 7.78 -13.51 8.75
C CYS A 73 6.98 -13.18 10.02
N LYS A 74 6.15 -12.14 9.96
CA LYS A 74 5.14 -11.83 10.99
C LYS A 74 3.88 -11.27 10.36
N TYR A 75 2.78 -11.42 11.08
CA TYR A 75 1.49 -10.81 10.76
C TYR A 75 1.28 -9.61 11.66
N ILE A 76 0.89 -8.48 11.07
CA ILE A 76 0.58 -7.25 11.78
C ILE A 76 -0.89 -6.95 11.54
N LEU A 77 -1.60 -6.61 12.62
CA LEU A 77 -3.02 -6.28 12.56
C LEU A 77 -3.23 -4.86 12.00
N LEU A 78 -4.37 -4.69 11.34
CA LEU A 78 -4.83 -3.41 10.80
C LEU A 78 -5.31 -2.47 11.93
N PRO A 79 -5.47 -1.15 11.65
CA PRO A 79 -5.98 -0.20 12.63
C PRO A 79 -7.31 -0.67 13.24
N ILE A 80 -7.51 -0.49 14.55
CA ILE A 80 -8.76 -0.87 15.25
C ILE A 80 -9.99 -0.15 14.64
N GLY A 81 -9.81 1.08 14.13
CA GLY A 81 -10.86 1.86 13.47
C GLY A 81 -11.11 1.49 12.00
N PHE A 82 -10.36 0.54 11.44
CA PHE A 82 -10.66 -0.07 10.14
C PHE A 82 -11.70 -1.15 10.39
N GLY A 83 -12.99 -0.77 10.40
CA GLY A 83 -14.11 -1.62 10.83
C GLY A 83 -14.92 -2.24 9.69
N GLU A 84 -14.80 -1.71 8.47
CA GLU A 84 -15.49 -2.19 7.27
C GLU A 84 -14.50 -2.30 6.11
N LEU A 85 -14.67 -3.31 5.27
CA LEU A 85 -13.86 -3.46 4.08
C LEU A 85 -14.29 -2.45 3.01
N PRO A 86 -13.35 -1.78 2.34
CA PRO A 86 -13.66 -0.94 1.19
C PRO A 86 -14.15 -1.76 0.00
N GLU A 87 -14.85 -1.13 -0.93
CA GLU A 87 -15.35 -1.76 -2.16
C GLU A 87 -14.23 -2.29 -3.06
N ASP A 88 -13.10 -1.60 -3.04
CA ASP A 88 -11.91 -1.91 -3.84
C ASP A 88 -10.74 -2.22 -2.90
N GLU A 89 -9.78 -3.05 -3.33
CA GLU A 89 -8.67 -3.50 -2.49
C GLU A 89 -7.86 -2.32 -1.90
N PRO A 90 -7.61 -2.30 -0.57
CA PRO A 90 -6.73 -1.30 0.04
C PRO A 90 -5.27 -1.54 -0.37
N ALA A 91 -4.43 -0.54 -0.17
CA ALA A 91 -3.01 -0.61 -0.50
C ALA A 91 -2.12 -0.03 0.59
N LEU A 92 -0.83 -0.36 0.51
CA LEU A 92 0.20 0.14 1.41
C LEU A 92 1.13 1.13 0.70
N ALA A 93 1.62 2.11 1.45
CA ALA A 93 2.65 3.06 1.03
C ALA A 93 3.66 3.27 2.16
N VAL A 94 4.79 3.90 1.85
CA VAL A 94 5.70 4.45 2.85
C VAL A 94 5.70 5.96 2.72
N LEU A 95 5.34 6.64 3.80
CA LEU A 95 5.43 8.10 3.88
C LEU A 95 6.26 8.45 5.10
N ARG A 96 7.26 9.32 4.92
CA ARG A 96 8.17 9.76 6.01
C ARG A 96 8.80 8.57 6.77
N GLY A 97 9.15 7.51 6.05
CA GLY A 97 9.73 6.29 6.63
C GLY A 97 8.77 5.47 7.49
N ARG A 98 7.46 5.69 7.40
CA ARG A 98 6.43 4.94 8.15
C ARG A 98 5.50 4.19 7.22
N LEU A 99 5.03 3.02 7.66
CA LEU A 99 4.05 2.26 6.91
C LEU A 99 2.70 2.96 6.96
N CYS A 100 2.10 3.15 5.80
CA CYS A 100 0.77 3.72 5.65
C CYS A 100 -0.17 2.74 4.97
N LEU A 101 -1.43 2.75 5.40
CA LEU A 101 -2.55 2.05 4.78
C LEU A 101 -3.46 3.09 4.16
N TYR A 102 -3.84 2.93 2.91
CA TYR A 102 -4.78 3.82 2.24
C TYR A 102 -5.79 3.05 1.41
N TYR A 103 -6.97 3.65 1.27
CA TYR A 103 -8.10 3.06 0.57
C TYR A 103 -9.17 4.10 0.27
N ASP A 104 -10.09 3.70 -0.60
CA ASP A 104 -11.28 4.45 -0.94
C ASP A 104 -12.44 3.96 -0.08
N HIS A 105 -13.00 4.85 0.71
CA HIS A 105 -14.15 4.54 1.55
C HIS A 105 -15.44 4.94 0.85
N MET A 106 -16.31 3.96 0.59
CA MET A 106 -17.62 4.17 -0.03
C MET A 106 -17.55 4.84 -1.40
N ARG A 107 -16.38 4.77 -2.07
CA ARG A 107 -16.02 5.57 -3.26
C ARG A 107 -16.31 7.08 -3.14
N THR A 108 -16.30 7.61 -1.92
CA THR A 108 -16.59 9.04 -1.67
C THR A 108 -15.44 9.74 -0.97
N HIS A 109 -14.59 8.99 -0.27
CA HIS A 109 -13.49 9.54 0.50
C HIS A 109 -12.20 8.77 0.26
N PHE A 110 -11.10 9.52 0.16
CA PHE A 110 -9.77 8.98 0.29
C PHE A 110 -9.38 8.95 1.77
N VAL A 111 -9.00 7.77 2.26
CA VAL A 111 -8.59 7.56 3.66
C VAL A 111 -7.13 7.12 3.71
N LEU A 112 -6.36 7.71 4.63
CA LEU A 112 -4.96 7.38 4.88
C LEU A 112 -4.73 7.19 6.38
N TRP A 113 -4.16 6.05 6.74
CA TRP A 113 -3.68 5.71 8.07
C TRP A 113 -2.15 5.61 8.07
N GLU A 114 -1.53 5.99 9.18
CA GLU A 114 -0.10 5.85 9.44
C GLU A 114 0.14 5.02 10.69
N MET A 115 1.03 4.05 10.60
CA MET A 115 1.54 3.28 11.72
C MET A 115 2.71 4.03 12.35
N ARG A 116 2.47 4.71 13.48
CA ARG A 116 3.49 5.54 14.13
C ARG A 116 4.65 4.73 14.70
N GLU A 117 4.36 3.53 15.19
CA GLU A 117 5.32 2.59 15.71
C GLU A 117 5.19 1.26 14.97
N TYR A 118 6.26 0.87 14.28
CA TYR A 118 6.20 -0.25 13.35
C TYR A 118 5.89 -1.58 14.06
N GLY A 119 4.80 -2.23 13.65
CA GLY A 119 4.30 -3.49 14.21
C GLY A 119 3.34 -3.35 15.38
N VAL A 120 3.04 -2.14 15.86
CA VAL A 120 2.14 -1.89 17.00
C VAL A 120 0.76 -1.45 16.50
N GLN A 121 -0.26 -2.26 16.76
CA GLN A 121 -1.62 -2.02 16.24
C GLN A 121 -2.22 -0.71 16.79
N GLU A 122 -1.99 -0.41 18.05
CA GLU A 122 -2.53 0.76 18.75
C GLU A 122 -1.87 2.06 18.27
N SER A 123 -0.73 1.97 17.57
CA SER A 123 0.01 3.12 17.04
C SER A 123 -0.54 3.65 15.73
N TRP A 124 -1.48 2.92 15.10
CA TRP A 124 -2.13 3.37 13.88
C TRP A 124 -2.96 4.62 14.15
N THR A 125 -2.74 5.66 13.35
CA THR A 125 -3.49 6.91 13.43
C THR A 125 -4.02 7.30 12.05
N ARG A 126 -5.30 7.69 11.98
CA ARG A 126 -5.89 8.19 10.74
C ARG A 126 -5.35 9.60 10.47
N LEU A 127 -4.58 9.73 9.41
CA LEU A 127 -3.97 11.00 9.00
C LEU A 127 -4.87 11.82 8.09
N VAL A 128 -5.60 11.15 7.18
CA VAL A 128 -6.44 11.81 6.18
C VAL A 128 -7.76 11.08 6.07
N ASN A 129 -8.83 11.87 5.95
CA ASN A 129 -10.14 11.47 5.49
C ASN A 129 -10.70 12.65 4.70
N VAL A 130 -10.54 12.65 3.38
CA VAL A 130 -10.91 13.78 2.52
C VAL A 130 -11.85 13.30 1.44
N SER A 131 -12.92 14.05 1.18
CA SER A 131 -13.88 13.66 0.15
C SER A 131 -13.31 13.85 -1.25
N TYR A 132 -13.69 12.98 -2.16
CA TYR A 132 -13.30 13.07 -3.55
C TYR A 132 -13.84 14.32 -4.23
N VAL A 133 -15.05 14.73 -3.87
CA VAL A 133 -15.63 16.01 -4.29
C VAL A 133 -14.74 17.18 -3.88
N HIS A 134 -14.19 17.17 -2.66
CA HIS A 134 -13.25 18.19 -2.20
C HIS A 134 -11.92 18.14 -2.98
N LEU A 135 -11.43 16.93 -3.28
CA LEU A 135 -10.30 16.70 -4.18
C LEU A 135 -10.63 16.99 -5.67
N LYS A 136 -11.84 17.47 -5.98
CA LYS A 136 -12.36 17.78 -7.33
C LYS A 136 -12.44 16.58 -8.28
N PHE A 137 -12.70 15.40 -7.72
CA PHE A 137 -13.10 14.19 -8.44
C PHE A 137 -14.60 13.98 -8.30
N TYR A 138 -15.31 13.90 -9.43
CA TYR A 138 -16.76 13.79 -9.46
C TYR A 138 -17.24 12.45 -10.03
N ASP A 139 -16.49 11.89 -10.98
CA ASP A 139 -16.82 10.61 -11.64
C ASP A 139 -15.70 9.61 -11.40
N ILE A 140 -15.81 8.83 -10.33
CA ILE A 140 -14.80 7.86 -9.93
C ILE A 140 -15.12 6.52 -10.58
N ALA A 141 -14.24 6.07 -11.48
CA ALA A 141 -14.36 4.75 -12.08
C ALA A 141 -14.17 3.61 -11.05
N PRO A 142 -14.77 2.44 -11.25
CA PRO A 142 -14.43 1.26 -10.45
C PRO A 142 -12.92 0.95 -10.51
N ASN A 143 -12.32 0.50 -9.40
CA ASN A 143 -10.88 0.30 -9.25
C ASN A 143 -10.02 1.56 -9.38
N PHE A 144 -10.61 2.75 -9.31
CA PHE A 144 -9.84 3.97 -9.10
C PHE A 144 -9.19 3.92 -7.71
N LEU A 145 -7.96 4.44 -7.61
CA LEU A 145 -7.29 4.59 -6.33
C LEU A 145 -6.27 5.73 -6.44
N LEU A 146 -6.37 6.72 -5.55
CA LEU A 146 -5.33 7.72 -5.42
C LEU A 146 -4.12 7.14 -4.71
N LEU A 147 -2.94 7.38 -5.29
CA LEU A 147 -1.66 6.95 -4.75
C LEU A 147 -1.07 8.10 -3.91
N PRO A 148 -0.89 7.93 -2.59
CA PRO A 148 -0.13 8.89 -1.82
C PRO A 148 1.35 8.78 -2.19
N VAL A 149 1.91 9.88 -2.70
CA VAL A 149 3.29 9.93 -3.19
C VAL A 149 4.25 10.46 -2.13
N CYS A 150 3.82 11.51 -1.41
CA CYS A 150 4.68 12.18 -0.45
C CYS A 150 3.83 12.90 0.60
N LEU A 151 4.31 12.92 1.84
CA LEU A 151 3.76 13.70 2.93
C LEU A 151 4.87 14.61 3.46
N SER A 152 4.61 15.92 3.58
CA SER A 152 5.58 16.88 4.09
C SER A 152 6.00 16.57 5.52
N GLU A 153 7.17 17.07 5.96
CA GLU A 153 7.72 16.77 7.29
C GLU A 153 6.83 17.24 8.46
N ASN A 154 6.14 18.36 8.31
CA ASN A 154 5.13 18.80 9.28
C ASN A 154 3.82 17.99 9.19
N GLY A 155 3.65 17.18 8.15
CA GLY A 155 2.45 16.44 7.84
C GLY A 155 1.39 17.25 7.09
N ASP A 156 1.52 18.56 6.94
CA ASP A 156 0.42 19.40 6.49
C ASP A 156 0.06 19.21 5.00
N VAL A 157 1.02 18.82 4.15
CA VAL A 157 0.85 18.73 2.70
C VAL A 157 1.00 17.28 2.25
N LEU A 158 -0.04 16.75 1.62
CA LEU A 158 -0.06 15.43 0.98
C LEU A 158 -0.08 15.59 -0.54
N LEU A 159 0.86 14.92 -1.22
CA LEU A 159 0.86 14.77 -2.67
C LEU A 159 0.20 13.45 -3.07
N LEU A 160 -0.80 13.54 -3.94
CA LEU A 160 -1.57 12.42 -4.47
C LEU A 160 -1.39 12.34 -5.98
N ALA A 161 -1.26 11.12 -6.49
CA ALA A 161 -1.23 10.80 -7.91
C ALA A 161 -2.37 9.85 -8.27
N THR A 162 -2.71 9.77 -9.54
CA THR A 162 -3.65 8.77 -10.06
C THR A 162 -3.06 8.04 -11.25
N LYS A 163 -3.53 6.82 -11.50
CA LYS A 163 -3.24 6.06 -12.73
C LYS A 163 -4.28 6.33 -13.83
N GLU A 164 -5.28 7.16 -13.54
CA GLU A 164 -6.32 7.52 -14.50
C GLU A 164 -5.74 8.33 -15.66
N LYS A 165 -5.95 7.82 -16.88
CA LYS A 165 -5.27 8.30 -18.11
C LYS A 165 -5.42 9.80 -18.31
N ASP A 166 -6.61 10.34 -18.09
CA ASP A 166 -6.92 11.75 -18.34
C ASP A 166 -6.29 12.68 -17.30
N LEU A 167 -5.85 12.14 -16.16
CA LEU A 167 -5.29 12.88 -15.04
C LEU A 167 -3.81 12.56 -14.75
N LEU A 168 -3.17 11.69 -15.55
CA LEU A 168 -1.75 11.33 -15.42
C LEU A 168 -0.78 12.53 -15.44
N ASN A 169 -1.22 13.66 -15.99
CA ASN A 169 -0.40 14.86 -16.15
C ASN A 169 -0.42 15.74 -14.90
N PHE A 170 -1.18 15.36 -13.85
CA PHE A 170 -1.35 16.15 -12.64
C PHE A 170 -0.93 15.37 -11.39
N VAL A 171 -0.31 16.08 -10.46
CA VAL A 171 -0.21 15.70 -9.05
C VAL A 171 -1.16 16.60 -8.28
N ILE A 172 -1.96 16.02 -7.40
CA ILE A 172 -2.80 16.79 -6.49
C ILE A 172 -2.00 17.08 -5.24
N MET A 173 -1.93 18.36 -4.88
CA MET A 173 -1.40 18.80 -3.61
C MET A 173 -2.57 19.17 -2.71
N TYR A 174 -2.74 18.41 -1.63
CA TYR A 174 -3.73 18.69 -0.61
C TYR A 174 -3.03 19.21 0.65
N ASN A 175 -3.20 20.50 0.94
CA ASN A 175 -2.80 21.11 2.19
C ASN A 175 -3.94 20.94 3.19
N ARG A 176 -3.76 20.04 4.16
CA ARG A 176 -4.75 19.66 5.17
C ARG A 176 -4.93 20.71 6.26
N ARG A 177 -3.90 21.53 6.49
CA ARG A 177 -3.94 22.57 7.51
C ARG A 177 -4.86 23.71 7.10
N ASP A 178 -4.77 24.09 5.83
CA ASP A 178 -5.55 25.19 5.25
C ASP A 178 -6.78 24.69 4.45
N ASP A 179 -6.94 23.37 4.31
CA ASP A 179 -7.97 22.70 3.51
C ASP A 179 -7.99 23.15 2.03
N ILE A 180 -6.79 23.23 1.43
CA ILE A 180 -6.57 23.73 0.07
C ILE A 180 -6.11 22.60 -0.85
N VAL A 181 -6.79 22.48 -2.00
CA VAL A 181 -6.45 21.53 -3.07
C VAL A 181 -5.91 22.29 -4.29
N GLN A 182 -4.72 21.90 -4.75
CA GLN A 182 -4.09 22.42 -5.96
C GLN A 182 -3.70 21.31 -6.92
N PHE A 183 -3.77 21.60 -8.22
CA PHE A 183 -3.36 20.68 -9.28
C PHE A 183 -2.04 21.16 -9.85
N LEU A 184 -1.01 20.35 -9.65
CA LEU A 184 0.33 20.62 -10.12
C LEU A 184 0.54 19.87 -11.43
N ARG A 185 0.73 20.61 -12.53
CA ARG A 185 1.00 20.00 -13.84
C ARG A 185 2.43 19.49 -13.90
N LEU A 186 2.59 18.22 -14.26
CA LEU A 186 3.89 17.63 -14.51
C LEU A 186 4.35 17.91 -15.95
N PRO A 187 5.60 18.36 -16.16
CA PRO A 187 6.09 18.69 -17.50
C PRO A 187 6.13 17.51 -18.47
N ASN A 188 6.33 16.27 -17.98
CA ASN A 188 6.70 15.11 -18.82
C ASN A 188 5.85 13.83 -18.58
N ASN A 189 4.65 13.94 -18.00
CA ASN A 189 3.66 12.85 -17.90
C ASN A 189 4.14 11.52 -17.25
N GLN A 190 5.20 11.53 -16.45
CA GLN A 190 5.70 10.31 -15.80
C GLN A 190 5.93 10.53 -14.31
N ILE A 191 4.91 10.15 -13.53
CA ILE A 191 5.13 9.80 -12.11
C ILE A 191 5.60 8.35 -12.13
N TRP A 192 6.91 8.16 -12.16
CA TRP A 192 7.46 6.93 -11.63
C TRP A 192 7.27 7.05 -10.12
N ALA A 193 6.31 6.32 -9.56
CA ALA A 193 6.41 5.98 -8.15
C ALA A 193 7.76 5.25 -8.03
N ALA A 194 8.77 5.97 -7.57
CA ALA A 194 10.02 5.36 -7.21
C ALA A 194 9.68 4.55 -5.96
N ASP A 195 9.37 3.26 -6.14
CA ASP A 195 9.76 2.30 -5.12
C ASP A 195 11.22 2.64 -4.82
N GLU A 196 11.50 3.07 -3.59
CA GLU A 196 12.86 3.34 -3.17
C GLU A 196 13.71 2.18 -3.67
N HIS A 197 14.63 2.50 -4.58
CA HIS A 197 15.39 1.50 -5.31
C HIS A 197 16.28 0.76 -4.32
N MET A 198 15.75 -0.29 -3.72
CA MET A 198 16.56 -1.33 -3.14
C MET A 198 17.05 -2.15 -4.33
N ARG A 199 18.37 -2.10 -4.58
CA ARG A 199 19.08 -2.71 -5.71
C ARG A 199 18.86 -4.22 -5.91
N SER A 200 17.95 -4.88 -5.18
CA SER A 200 17.88 -6.34 -5.09
C SER A 200 16.48 -6.97 -5.13
N LEU A 201 15.40 -6.24 -5.38
CA LEU A 201 14.06 -6.86 -5.48
C LEU A 201 13.52 -6.80 -6.91
N VAL A 202 13.57 -7.93 -7.62
CA VAL A 202 12.84 -8.14 -8.88
C VAL A 202 11.66 -9.06 -8.58
N LEU A 203 10.43 -8.57 -8.79
CA LEU A 203 9.23 -9.38 -8.80
C LEU A 203 9.17 -10.21 -10.09
N PRO A 204 9.21 -11.56 -10.04
CA PRO A 204 8.99 -12.36 -11.23
C PRO A 204 7.50 -12.35 -11.58
N ARG A 205 7.12 -11.67 -12.67
CA ARG A 205 5.81 -11.89 -13.30
C ARG A 205 5.94 -13.12 -14.22
N PRO A 206 5.08 -14.14 -14.09
CA PRO A 206 5.03 -15.20 -15.09
C PRO A 206 4.58 -14.60 -16.43
N HIS A 207 5.32 -14.89 -17.49
CA HIS A 207 4.88 -14.58 -18.84
C HIS A 207 3.71 -15.50 -19.19
N PRO A 208 2.62 -14.98 -19.77
CA PRO A 208 1.60 -15.84 -20.36
C PRO A 208 2.22 -16.55 -21.57
N HIS A 209 2.05 -17.88 -21.62
CA HIS A 209 2.37 -18.73 -22.77
C HIS A 209 1.48 -18.40 -23.97
#